data_AF-A0A3L7XNG0-F1
#
_entry.id   AF-A0A3L7XNG0-F1
#
_cell.length_a   1.000
_cell.length_b   1.000
_cell.length_c   1.000
_cell.angle_alpha   90.00
_cell.angle_beta   90.00
_cell.angle_gamma   90.00
#
_symmetry.space_group_name_H-M   'P 1'
#
loop_
_entity.id
_entity.type
_entity.pdbx_description
1 polymer ?
#
loop_
_entity_poly.entity_id
_entity_poly.type
_entity_poly.pdbx_seq_one_letter_code
_entity_poly.pdbx_strand_id
1 'polypeptide(L)'
;MTPFEDLLQRFEETVAGPPDEVPLARAALLIAQAEYQSIDIDGYERRLQDMAETLTQQIARQPARPRARAMMQTVNQLLFRELGFRGNVNHYEDSRNLYLSEVLSERRGVPVTLAIVYAEVCQRAGLNVQPVGLPGHVVCRYTPEDPDDEADELLLDVFNGGRVLTRSNCQELVRGAFGARVPFKDYYLSNLLPRQVIQRLLHNLKARALQEGDEDRASRAIDFLLALYPWDLDEIRDRGMLRERLGELNSALTDLEQYVRYRPSARDIHTVAETVRSLRRHAVDQPPDEFTDSGYGESDGDGDPRA
;
A
#
# COMPACT_ATOMS: atom_id res chain seq x y z
N MET A 1 -9.70 -21.58 4.82
CA MET A 1 -8.96 -20.38 4.38
C MET A 1 -9.75 -19.74 3.25
N THR A 2 -10.23 -18.51 3.42
CA THR A 2 -10.93 -17.75 2.39
C THR A 2 -9.95 -17.34 1.27
N PRO A 3 -10.43 -16.98 0.06
CA PRO A 3 -9.55 -16.46 -1.00
C PRO A 3 -8.73 -15.24 -0.58
N PHE A 4 -9.27 -14.39 0.31
CA PHE A 4 -8.55 -13.24 0.83
C PHE A 4 -7.49 -13.62 1.87
N GLU A 5 -7.78 -14.59 2.75
CA GLU A 5 -6.79 -15.09 3.72
C GLU A 5 -5.57 -15.71 3.03
N ASP A 6 -5.78 -16.48 1.95
CA ASP A 6 -4.68 -17.01 1.12
C ASP A 6 -3.83 -15.89 0.53
N LEU A 7 -4.49 -14.86 -0.02
CA LEU A 7 -3.82 -13.70 -0.60
C LEU A 7 -3.03 -12.92 0.44
N LEU A 8 -3.60 -12.72 1.63
CA LEU A 8 -2.96 -12.03 2.74
C LEU A 8 -1.72 -12.79 3.22
N GLN A 9 -1.79 -14.12 3.33
CA GLN A 9 -0.62 -14.94 3.66
C GLN A 9 0.49 -14.79 2.61
N ARG A 10 0.16 -14.85 1.31
CA ARG A 10 1.15 -14.63 0.23
C ARG A 10 1.75 -13.22 0.30
N PHE A 11 0.98 -12.22 0.69
CA PHE A 11 1.48 -10.87 0.92
C PHE A 11 2.42 -10.81 2.12
N GLU A 12 2.06 -11.39 3.26
CA GLU A 12 2.90 -11.50 4.46
C GLU A 12 4.26 -12.14 4.14
N GLU A 13 4.25 -13.26 3.43
CA GLU A 13 5.47 -13.94 2.98
C GLU A 13 6.33 -13.03 2.08
N THR A 14 5.70 -12.27 1.19
CA THR A 14 6.38 -11.33 0.28
C THR A 14 7.04 -10.17 1.04
N VAL A 15 6.44 -9.71 2.14
CA VAL A 15 6.90 -8.52 2.90
C VAL A 15 7.66 -8.87 4.19
N ALA A 16 7.92 -10.15 4.46
CA ALA A 16 8.58 -10.62 5.68
C ALA A 16 10.05 -10.18 5.82
N GLY A 17 10.74 -9.94 4.70
CA GLY A 17 12.17 -9.57 4.66
C GLY A 17 12.51 -8.16 5.17
N PRO A 18 13.78 -7.74 5.13
CA PRO A 18 14.21 -6.39 5.51
C PRO A 18 13.37 -5.29 4.84
N PRO A 19 13.08 -4.17 5.53
CA PRO A 19 12.20 -3.12 4.99
C PRO A 19 12.67 -2.50 3.66
N ASP A 20 13.97 -2.56 3.40
CA ASP A 20 14.66 -2.09 2.18
C ASP A 20 14.72 -3.13 1.05
N GLU A 21 14.42 -4.39 1.33
CA GLU A 21 14.45 -5.50 0.37
C GLU A 21 13.04 -5.98 -0.04
N VAL A 22 11.97 -5.36 0.48
CA VAL A 22 10.59 -5.72 0.12
C VAL A 22 10.38 -5.60 -1.41
N PRO A 23 9.93 -6.67 -2.10
CA PRO A 23 9.65 -6.63 -3.54
C PRO A 23 8.46 -5.71 -3.85
N LEU A 24 8.77 -4.44 -4.17
CA LEU A 24 7.80 -3.36 -4.20
C LEU A 24 6.70 -3.57 -5.29
N ALA A 25 7.05 -3.95 -6.52
CA ALA A 25 6.06 -4.30 -7.54
C ALA A 25 5.17 -5.49 -7.15
N ARG A 26 5.77 -6.59 -6.66
CA ARG A 26 5.04 -7.79 -6.25
C ARG A 26 4.03 -7.49 -5.15
N ALA A 27 4.46 -6.79 -4.10
CA ALA A 27 3.60 -6.42 -2.98
C ALA A 27 2.44 -5.52 -3.45
N ALA A 28 2.70 -4.54 -4.31
CA ALA A 28 1.65 -3.67 -4.87
C ALA A 28 0.66 -4.43 -5.78
N LEU A 29 1.12 -5.45 -6.52
CA LEU A 29 0.27 -6.30 -7.35
C LEU A 29 -0.57 -7.27 -6.51
N LEU A 30 -0.04 -7.83 -5.41
CA LEU A 30 -0.82 -8.63 -4.47
C LEU A 30 -1.96 -7.81 -3.84
N ILE A 31 -1.69 -6.56 -3.48
CA ILE A 31 -2.74 -5.62 -3.03
C ILE A 31 -3.80 -5.43 -4.12
N ALA A 32 -3.39 -5.26 -5.39
CA ALA A 32 -4.33 -5.14 -6.51
C ALA A 32 -5.16 -6.41 -6.75
N GLN A 33 -4.59 -7.60 -6.50
CA GLN A 33 -5.31 -8.88 -6.63
C GLN A 33 -6.47 -9.01 -5.63
N ALA A 34 -6.45 -8.27 -4.52
CA ALA A 34 -7.55 -8.24 -3.56
C ALA A 34 -8.81 -7.56 -4.14
N GLU A 35 -8.64 -6.65 -5.09
CA GLU A 35 -9.74 -6.00 -5.81
C GLU A 35 -10.02 -6.71 -7.14
N TYR A 36 -8.96 -7.10 -7.87
CA TYR A 36 -9.03 -7.73 -9.18
C TYR A 36 -8.49 -9.16 -9.12
N GLN A 37 -9.32 -10.10 -8.69
CA GLN A 37 -8.91 -11.47 -8.36
C GLN A 37 -8.23 -12.24 -9.50
N SER A 38 -8.49 -11.87 -10.76
CA SER A 38 -8.01 -12.58 -11.96
C SER A 38 -6.73 -12.01 -12.57
N ILE A 39 -6.06 -11.04 -11.93
CA ILE A 39 -4.83 -10.46 -12.51
C ILE A 39 -3.66 -11.45 -12.53
N ASP A 40 -2.91 -11.44 -13.63
CA ASP A 40 -1.65 -12.17 -13.79
C ASP A 40 -0.48 -11.33 -13.24
N ILE A 41 -0.10 -11.59 -11.99
CA ILE A 41 0.98 -10.86 -11.31
C ILE A 41 2.31 -11.01 -12.07
N ASP A 42 2.66 -12.24 -12.48
CA ASP A 42 3.91 -12.51 -13.20
C ASP A 42 3.91 -11.84 -14.59
N GLY A 43 2.74 -11.73 -15.22
CA GLY A 43 2.54 -10.94 -16.43
C GLY A 43 2.85 -9.45 -16.22
N TYR A 44 2.38 -8.84 -15.14
CA TYR A 44 2.69 -7.44 -14.85
C TYR A 44 4.16 -7.22 -14.46
N GLU A 45 4.80 -8.14 -13.74
CA GLU A 45 6.24 -8.05 -13.45
C GLU A 45 7.09 -8.18 -14.72
N ARG A 46 6.73 -9.08 -15.64
CA ARG A 46 7.36 -9.14 -16.97
C ARG A 46 7.21 -7.85 -17.75
N ARG A 47 6.02 -7.21 -17.72
CA ARG A 47 5.83 -5.90 -18.38
C ARG A 47 6.76 -4.83 -17.82
N LEU A 48 7.03 -4.81 -16.51
CA LEU A 48 8.01 -3.90 -15.90
C LEU A 48 9.43 -4.22 -16.35
N GLN A 49 9.78 -5.51 -16.43
CA GLN A 49 11.07 -5.98 -16.94
C GLN A 49 11.28 -5.56 -18.40
N ASP A 50 10.29 -5.74 -19.29
CA ASP A 50 10.36 -5.33 -20.70
C ASP A 50 10.62 -3.82 -20.85
N MET A 51 9.99 -3.00 -20.00
CA MET A 51 10.22 -1.55 -19.96
C MET A 51 11.66 -1.24 -19.52
N ALA A 52 12.19 -1.95 -18.54
CA ALA A 52 13.55 -1.78 -18.04
C ALA A 52 14.61 -2.21 -19.07
N GLU A 53 14.36 -3.29 -19.82
CA GLU A 53 15.23 -3.73 -20.91
C GLU A 53 15.26 -2.71 -22.05
N THR A 54 14.09 -2.17 -22.41
CA THR A 54 14.00 -1.06 -23.37
C THR A 54 14.79 0.15 -22.90
N LEU A 55 14.65 0.52 -21.62
CA LEU A 55 15.41 1.62 -21.02
C LEU A 55 16.92 1.37 -21.07
N THR A 56 17.36 0.16 -20.71
CA THR A 56 18.77 -0.26 -20.74
C THR A 56 19.37 -0.09 -22.14
N GLN A 57 18.63 -0.51 -23.19
CA GLN A 57 19.07 -0.34 -24.57
C GLN A 57 19.17 1.13 -24.99
N GLN A 58 18.28 2.00 -24.51
CA GLN A 58 18.35 3.44 -24.78
C GLN A 58 19.52 4.09 -24.05
N ILE A 59 19.80 3.70 -22.81
CA ILE A 59 20.94 4.18 -22.02
C ILE A 59 22.26 3.75 -22.66
N ALA A 60 22.37 2.53 -23.14
CA ALA A 60 23.59 2.00 -23.79
C ALA A 60 24.00 2.78 -25.06
N ARG A 61 23.10 3.57 -25.65
CA ARG A 61 23.38 4.44 -26.81
C ARG A 61 23.92 5.81 -26.41
N GLN A 62 23.92 6.14 -25.12
CA GLN A 62 24.46 7.39 -24.60
C GLN A 62 25.99 7.34 -24.47
N PRO A 63 26.66 8.50 -24.33
CA PRO A 63 28.07 8.54 -23.94
C PRO A 63 28.32 7.76 -22.64
N ALA A 64 29.54 7.25 -22.44
CA ALA A 64 29.89 6.36 -21.32
C ALA A 64 29.64 6.94 -19.90
N ARG A 65 29.52 8.26 -19.77
CA ARG A 65 29.18 8.96 -18.51
C ARG A 65 28.21 10.12 -18.82
N PRO A 66 26.91 9.83 -19.00
CA PRO A 66 25.94 10.89 -19.22
C PRO A 66 25.70 11.63 -17.90
N ARG A 67 25.54 12.96 -17.97
CA ARG A 67 25.12 13.75 -16.80
C ARG A 67 23.79 13.24 -16.26
N ALA A 68 23.56 13.37 -14.95
CA ALA A 68 22.32 12.92 -14.31
C ALA A 68 21.04 13.42 -15.00
N ARG A 69 21.04 14.69 -15.45
CA ARG A 69 19.91 15.27 -16.19
C ARG A 69 19.66 14.59 -17.54
N ALA A 70 20.71 14.23 -18.27
CA ALA A 70 20.56 13.51 -19.54
C ALA A 70 20.04 12.09 -19.31
N MET A 71 20.56 11.41 -18.28
CA MET A 71 20.06 10.09 -17.86
C MET A 71 18.56 10.13 -17.57
N MET A 72 18.13 11.05 -16.70
CA MET A 72 16.71 11.18 -16.33
C MET A 72 15.83 11.69 -17.48
N GLN A 73 16.37 12.46 -18.43
CA GLN A 73 15.66 12.81 -19.66
C GLN A 73 15.32 11.58 -20.49
N THR A 74 16.24 10.60 -20.61
CA THR A 74 15.97 9.33 -21.30
C THR A 74 14.88 8.52 -20.59
N VAL A 75 14.95 8.41 -19.27
CA VAL A 75 13.90 7.74 -18.48
C VAL A 75 12.53 8.42 -18.71
N ASN A 76 12.48 9.74 -18.60
CA ASN A 76 11.26 10.52 -18.77
C ASN A 76 10.70 10.44 -20.19
N GLN A 77 11.58 10.39 -21.20
CA GLN A 77 11.22 10.21 -22.60
C GLN A 77 10.52 8.86 -22.81
N LEU A 78 11.09 7.77 -22.32
CA LEU A 78 10.46 6.46 -22.40
C LEU A 78 9.13 6.41 -21.64
N LEU A 79 9.13 6.70 -20.33
CA LEU A 79 7.96 6.48 -19.49
C LEU A 79 6.81 7.46 -19.81
N PHE A 80 7.10 8.75 -19.97
CA PHE A 80 6.06 9.77 -20.08
C PHE A 80 5.72 10.16 -21.52
N ARG A 81 6.67 10.09 -22.46
CA ARG A 81 6.44 10.48 -23.86
C ARG A 81 6.10 9.30 -24.76
N GLU A 82 6.86 8.21 -24.67
CA GLU A 82 6.67 7.04 -25.54
C GLU A 82 5.57 6.13 -24.99
N LEU A 83 5.62 5.80 -23.70
CA LEU A 83 4.66 4.91 -23.04
C LEU A 83 3.43 5.63 -22.48
N GLY A 84 3.49 6.96 -22.37
CA GLY A 84 2.33 7.80 -22.05
C GLY A 84 1.86 7.77 -20.59
N PHE A 85 2.70 7.33 -19.65
CA PHE A 85 2.39 7.46 -18.22
C PHE A 85 2.16 8.92 -17.83
N ARG A 86 1.19 9.17 -16.95
CA ARG A 86 0.90 10.53 -16.45
C ARG A 86 0.06 10.52 -15.18
N GLY A 87 0.17 11.59 -14.40
CA GLY A 87 -0.76 11.88 -13.31
C GLY A 87 -2.20 12.01 -13.81
N ASN A 88 -3.15 11.37 -13.12
CA ASN A 88 -4.56 11.48 -13.46
C ASN A 88 -5.21 12.70 -12.80
N VAL A 89 -4.85 13.90 -13.23
CA VAL A 89 -5.33 15.16 -12.60
C VAL A 89 -6.85 15.29 -12.68
N ASN A 90 -7.46 14.90 -13.80
CA ASN A 90 -8.88 15.08 -14.05
C ASN A 90 -9.77 14.12 -13.24
N HIS A 91 -9.23 12.96 -12.87
CA HIS A 91 -9.92 11.94 -12.08
C HIS A 91 -9.00 11.46 -10.97
N TYR A 92 -8.43 12.40 -10.20
CA TYR A 92 -7.46 12.09 -9.15
C TYR A 92 -8.05 11.15 -8.09
N GLU A 93 -9.35 11.33 -7.85
CA GLU A 93 -10.14 10.59 -6.88
C GLU A 93 -10.55 9.18 -7.33
N ASP A 94 -10.20 8.76 -8.55
CA ASP A 94 -10.52 7.42 -9.05
C ASP A 94 -9.63 6.36 -8.36
N SER A 95 -10.27 5.44 -7.64
CA SER A 95 -9.63 4.33 -6.93
C SER A 95 -8.73 3.47 -7.82
N ARG A 96 -9.02 3.35 -9.12
CA ARG A 96 -8.16 2.63 -10.08
C ARG A 96 -6.74 3.18 -10.13
N ASN A 97 -6.55 4.48 -9.87
CA ASN A 97 -5.22 5.08 -9.86
C ASN A 97 -4.31 4.54 -8.74
N LEU A 98 -4.87 3.88 -7.73
CA LEU A 98 -4.15 3.28 -6.60
C LEU A 98 -3.73 1.84 -6.86
N TYR A 99 -4.30 1.15 -7.85
CA TYR A 99 -3.95 -0.25 -8.13
C TYR A 99 -2.89 -0.34 -9.22
N LEU A 100 -1.75 -0.97 -8.94
CA LEU A 100 -0.63 -1.02 -9.88
C LEU A 100 -0.99 -1.71 -11.22
N SER A 101 -1.87 -2.72 -11.18
CA SER A 101 -2.40 -3.38 -12.39
C SER A 101 -3.10 -2.39 -13.33
N GLU A 102 -4.00 -1.57 -12.78
CA GLU A 102 -4.74 -0.55 -13.52
C GLU A 102 -3.79 0.55 -14.02
N VAL A 103 -2.84 0.99 -13.19
CA VAL A 103 -1.86 2.01 -13.56
C VAL A 103 -0.98 1.55 -14.74
N LEU A 104 -0.55 0.29 -14.74
CA LEU A 104 0.24 -0.29 -15.84
C LEU A 104 -0.58 -0.46 -17.13
N SER A 105 -1.89 -0.65 -17.02
CA SER A 105 -2.80 -0.81 -18.17
C SER A 105 -3.24 0.54 -18.75
N GLU A 106 -3.74 1.44 -17.90
CA GLU A 106 -4.28 2.75 -18.28
C GLU A 106 -3.23 3.85 -18.39
N ARG A 107 -2.00 3.59 -17.91
CA ARG A 107 -0.88 4.55 -17.87
C ARG A 107 -1.24 5.82 -17.10
N ARG A 108 -2.13 5.72 -16.12
CA ARG A 108 -2.65 6.81 -15.29
C ARG A 108 -2.57 6.42 -13.83
N GLY A 109 -2.05 7.31 -12.99
CA GLY A 109 -1.89 7.02 -11.57
C GLY A 109 -1.85 8.27 -10.70
N VAL A 110 -1.65 8.03 -9.41
CA VAL A 110 -1.39 9.04 -8.38
C VAL A 110 0.11 9.08 -8.06
N PRO A 111 0.61 10.04 -7.27
CA PRO A 111 2.05 10.18 -7.04
C PRO A 111 2.73 8.90 -6.53
N VAL A 112 2.10 8.16 -5.60
CA VAL A 112 2.70 6.92 -5.06
C VAL A 112 2.80 5.81 -6.10
N THR A 113 1.76 5.58 -6.92
CA THR A 113 1.77 4.49 -7.91
C THR A 113 2.66 4.79 -9.11
N LEU A 114 2.74 6.06 -9.54
CA LEU A 114 3.71 6.48 -10.56
C LEU A 114 5.14 6.42 -10.05
N ALA A 115 5.39 6.72 -8.77
CA ALA A 115 6.70 6.55 -8.15
C ALA A 115 7.12 5.08 -8.08
N ILE A 116 6.18 4.15 -7.82
CA ILE A 116 6.43 2.70 -7.91
C ILE A 116 6.88 2.35 -9.33
N VAL A 117 6.08 2.65 -10.36
CA VAL A 117 6.44 2.34 -11.76
C VAL A 117 7.81 2.93 -12.13
N TYR A 118 8.06 4.20 -11.79
CA TYR A 118 9.29 4.89 -12.14
C TYR A 118 10.52 4.24 -11.48
N ALA A 119 10.46 4.00 -10.16
CA ALA A 119 11.55 3.38 -9.42
C ALA A 119 11.79 1.93 -9.88
N GLU A 120 10.72 1.15 -10.06
CA GLU A 120 10.76 -0.25 -10.49
C GLU A 120 11.41 -0.44 -11.87
N VAL A 121 11.11 0.44 -12.83
CA VAL A 121 11.73 0.39 -14.16
C VAL A 121 13.19 0.83 -14.10
N CYS A 122 13.48 1.89 -13.34
CA CYS A 122 14.84 2.41 -13.19
C CYS A 122 15.78 1.41 -12.51
N GLN A 123 15.37 0.82 -11.39
CA GLN A 123 16.19 -0.12 -10.62
C GLN A 123 16.47 -1.40 -11.41
N ARG A 124 15.48 -1.94 -12.13
CA ARG A 124 15.71 -3.08 -13.05
C ARG A 124 16.66 -2.75 -14.20
N ALA A 125 16.74 -1.49 -14.60
CA ALA A 125 17.71 -0.99 -15.59
C ALA A 125 19.06 -0.61 -14.97
N GLY A 126 19.29 -0.90 -13.68
CA GLY A 126 20.54 -0.60 -12.97
C GLY A 126 20.69 0.85 -12.51
N LEU A 127 19.62 1.64 -12.47
CA LEU A 127 19.67 3.02 -12.00
C LEU A 127 19.24 3.11 -10.53
N ASN A 128 20.03 3.81 -9.71
CA ASN A 128 19.70 4.09 -8.32
C ASN A 128 18.65 5.21 -8.22
N VAL A 129 17.38 4.80 -8.30
CA VAL A 129 16.22 5.69 -8.15
C VAL A 129 15.35 5.22 -6.99
N GLN A 130 15.08 6.12 -6.05
CA GLN A 130 14.36 5.81 -4.81
C GLN A 130 13.18 6.77 -4.60
N PRO A 131 12.00 6.30 -4.18
CA PRO A 131 10.90 7.18 -3.83
C PRO A 131 11.23 8.05 -2.61
N VAL A 132 10.68 9.26 -2.56
CA VAL A 132 10.83 10.25 -1.48
C VAL A 132 9.45 10.74 -1.05
N GLY A 133 9.19 10.67 0.25
CA GLY A 133 7.87 10.89 0.83
C GLY A 133 7.64 12.31 1.30
N LEU A 134 7.20 13.19 0.40
CA LEU A 134 6.70 14.51 0.79
C LEU A 134 5.32 14.39 1.44
N PRO A 135 4.94 15.22 2.43
CA PRO A 135 3.53 15.29 2.84
C PRO A 135 2.62 15.57 1.63
N GLY A 136 1.64 14.70 1.39
CA GLY A 136 0.62 14.89 0.33
C GLY A 136 1.08 14.56 -1.09
N HIS A 137 2.36 14.22 -1.30
CA HIS A 137 2.91 13.88 -2.62
C HIS A 137 3.99 12.81 -2.51
N VAL A 138 4.37 12.17 -3.62
CA VAL A 138 5.54 11.28 -3.68
C VAL A 138 6.34 11.66 -4.91
N VAL A 139 7.65 11.81 -4.73
CA VAL A 139 8.62 12.13 -5.79
C VAL A 139 9.68 11.04 -5.83
N CYS A 140 10.57 11.06 -6.82
CA CYS A 140 11.71 10.14 -6.88
C CYS A 140 13.03 10.91 -6.76
N ARG A 141 14.02 10.36 -6.08
CA ARG A 141 15.42 10.79 -6.10
C ARG A 141 16.19 9.87 -7.04
N TYR A 142 16.99 10.44 -7.92
CA TYR A 142 18.06 9.75 -8.62
C TYR A 142 19.39 10.16 -8.00
N THR A 143 20.20 9.17 -7.62
CA THR A 143 21.56 9.36 -7.11
C THR A 143 22.54 8.66 -8.07
N PRO A 144 23.43 9.39 -8.76
CA PRO A 144 24.46 8.78 -9.61
C PRO A 144 25.34 7.78 -8.84
N GLU A 145 25.89 6.78 -9.54
CA GLU A 145 26.77 5.78 -8.93
C GLU A 145 28.18 6.30 -8.63
N ASP A 146 28.66 7.32 -9.37
CA ASP A 146 29.97 7.92 -9.15
C ASP A 146 29.90 8.88 -7.95
N PRO A 147 30.63 8.63 -6.83
CA PRO A 147 30.57 9.47 -5.64
C PRO A 147 31.03 10.91 -5.88
N ASP A 148 31.88 11.13 -6.89
CA ASP A 148 32.32 12.47 -7.29
C ASP A 148 31.19 13.28 -7.97
N ASP A 149 30.09 12.60 -8.38
CA ASP A 149 28.88 13.17 -8.98
C ASP A 149 27.71 13.28 -7.96
N GLU A 150 27.93 13.14 -6.64
CA GLU A 150 26.87 13.38 -5.62
C GLU A 150 26.24 14.79 -5.74
N ALA A 151 26.98 15.77 -6.27
CA ALA A 151 26.48 17.11 -6.58
C ALA A 151 25.37 17.13 -7.66
N ASP A 152 25.15 16.02 -8.36
CA ASP A 152 24.20 15.84 -9.45
C ASP A 152 22.94 15.03 -9.04
N GLU A 153 22.67 14.84 -7.74
CA GLU A 153 21.39 14.26 -7.29
C GLU A 153 20.18 15.04 -7.82
N LEU A 154 19.16 14.31 -8.29
CA LEU A 154 17.95 14.92 -8.85
C LEU A 154 16.71 14.43 -8.11
N LEU A 155 15.87 15.36 -7.66
CA LEU A 155 14.49 15.08 -7.28
C LEU A 155 13.57 15.26 -8.48
N LEU A 156 12.63 14.34 -8.67
CA LEU A 156 11.82 14.21 -9.88
C LEU A 156 10.35 14.05 -9.50
N ASP A 157 9.52 14.97 -10.00
CA ASP A 157 8.08 14.91 -9.85
C ASP A 157 7.47 13.99 -10.92
N VAL A 158 7.41 12.70 -10.61
CA VAL A 158 6.91 11.66 -11.52
C VAL A 158 5.43 11.79 -11.85
N PHE A 159 4.64 12.42 -10.96
CA PHE A 159 3.25 12.76 -11.25
C PHE A 159 3.14 13.82 -12.35
N ASN A 160 4.09 14.77 -12.36
CA ASN A 160 4.18 15.84 -13.35
C ASN A 160 5.24 15.57 -14.43
N GLY A 161 5.35 14.32 -14.89
CA GLY A 161 6.17 13.93 -16.05
C GLY A 161 7.68 14.00 -15.81
N GLY A 162 8.12 13.80 -14.58
CA GLY A 162 9.54 13.75 -14.21
C GLY A 162 10.19 15.13 -14.14
N ARG A 163 9.41 16.17 -13.85
CA ARG A 163 9.94 17.53 -13.66
C ARG A 163 11.00 17.54 -12.55
N VAL A 164 12.20 18.03 -12.85
CA VAL A 164 13.27 18.20 -11.86
C VAL A 164 12.84 19.24 -10.83
N LEU A 165 12.95 18.90 -9.55
CA LEU A 165 12.55 19.72 -8.43
C LEU A 165 13.76 20.29 -7.70
N THR A 166 13.66 21.56 -7.34
CA THR A 166 14.50 22.16 -6.30
C THR A 166 13.88 21.95 -4.93
N ARG A 167 14.65 22.16 -3.85
CA ARG A 167 14.13 22.18 -2.48
C ARG A 167 12.97 23.16 -2.31
N SER A 168 13.00 24.33 -2.97
CA SER A 168 11.89 25.29 -2.96
C SER A 168 10.63 24.71 -3.61
N ASN A 169 10.76 23.98 -4.71
CA ASN A 169 9.60 23.35 -5.34
C ASN A 169 9.01 22.24 -4.45
N CYS A 170 9.84 21.48 -3.73
CA CYS A 170 9.34 20.53 -2.74
C CYS A 170 8.57 21.22 -1.60
N GLN A 171 9.04 22.39 -1.15
CA GLN A 171 8.32 23.21 -0.16
C GLN A 171 6.96 23.68 -0.67
N GLU A 172 6.89 24.10 -1.94
CA GLU A 172 5.65 24.50 -2.59
C GLU A 172 4.65 23.34 -2.67
N LEU A 173 5.10 22.13 -3.05
CA LEU A 173 4.26 20.93 -3.09
C LEU A 173 3.66 20.62 -1.70
N VAL A 174 4.48 20.66 -0.64
CA VAL A 174 4.02 20.42 0.73
C VAL A 174 3.01 21.47 1.20
N ARG A 175 3.27 22.75 0.89
CA ARG A 175 2.35 23.85 1.20
C ARG A 175 1.03 23.74 0.44
N GLY A 176 1.05 23.24 -0.80
CA GLY A 176 -0.16 22.99 -1.58
C GLY A 176 -1.08 21.96 -0.93
N ALA A 177 -0.51 20.93 -0.29
CA ALA A 177 -1.28 19.86 0.35
C ALA A 177 -1.81 20.21 1.76
N PHE A 178 -1.05 20.95 2.58
CA PHE A 178 -1.41 21.20 4.00
C PHE A 178 -1.60 22.68 4.36
N GLY A 179 -1.49 23.59 3.38
CA GLY A 179 -1.55 25.03 3.57
C GLY A 179 -0.21 25.65 4.03
N ALA A 180 -0.14 26.98 3.97
CA ALA A 180 1.09 27.75 4.17
C ALA A 180 1.71 27.67 5.59
N ARG A 181 1.00 27.10 6.57
CA ARG A 181 1.39 27.12 7.99
C ARG A 181 2.23 25.91 8.43
N VAL A 182 2.39 24.89 7.58
CA VAL A 182 3.21 23.72 7.94
C VAL A 182 4.69 24.03 7.65
N PRO A 183 5.57 24.02 8.66
CA PRO A 183 7.00 24.21 8.44
C PRO A 183 7.55 23.01 7.64
N PHE A 184 8.35 23.30 6.61
CA PHE A 184 9.03 22.26 5.87
C PHE A 184 10.12 21.64 6.74
N LYS A 185 10.17 20.31 6.79
CA LYS A 185 11.13 19.57 7.60
C LYS A 185 12.04 18.78 6.68
N ASP A 186 13.33 18.76 6.99
CA ASP A 186 14.35 18.22 6.07
C ASP A 186 14.21 16.72 5.85
N TYR A 187 13.70 16.00 6.85
CA TYR A 187 13.39 14.57 6.72
C TYR A 187 12.28 14.27 5.71
N TYR A 188 11.51 15.27 5.23
CA TYR A 188 10.59 15.07 4.10
C TYR A 188 11.33 14.74 2.80
N LEU A 189 12.61 15.08 2.71
CA LEU A 189 13.47 14.73 1.58
C LEU A 189 14.18 13.38 1.77
N SER A 190 13.95 12.66 2.87
CA SER A 190 14.52 11.32 3.05
C SER A 190 13.89 10.32 2.09
N ASN A 191 14.71 9.37 1.61
CA ASN A 191 14.20 8.24 0.82
C ASN A 191 13.21 7.43 1.64
N LEU A 192 12.18 6.93 0.97
CA LEU A 192 11.29 5.91 1.50
C LEU A 192 11.89 4.54 1.24
N LEU A 193 11.86 3.70 2.25
CA LEU A 193 12.10 2.27 2.07
C LEU A 193 10.92 1.65 1.30
N PRO A 194 11.14 0.64 0.43
CA PRO A 194 10.08 -0.15 -0.20
C PRO A 194 8.88 -0.48 0.70
N ARG A 195 9.11 -0.97 1.93
CA ARG A 195 8.04 -1.22 2.91
C ARG A 195 7.20 0.02 3.24
N GLN A 196 7.84 1.18 3.36
CA GLN A 196 7.15 2.46 3.63
C GLN A 196 6.36 2.95 2.41
N VAL A 197 6.82 2.66 1.20
CA VAL A 197 6.07 2.97 -0.03
C VAL A 197 4.79 2.15 -0.09
N ILE A 198 4.85 0.84 0.23
CA ILE A 198 3.66 -0.01 0.33
C ILE A 198 2.72 0.47 1.44
N GLN A 199 3.24 0.78 2.62
CA GLN A 199 2.43 1.35 3.72
C GLN A 199 1.67 2.60 3.26
N ARG A 200 2.35 3.49 2.55
CA ARG A 200 1.74 4.72 2.04
C ARG A 200 0.68 4.46 0.97
N LEU A 201 0.90 3.48 0.09
CA LEU A 201 -0.10 3.03 -0.86
C LEU A 201 -1.36 2.52 -0.15
N LEU A 202 -1.18 1.67 0.86
CA LEU A 202 -2.27 1.12 1.67
C LEU A 202 -3.02 2.19 2.47
N HIS A 203 -2.33 3.18 3.03
CA HIS A 203 -2.98 4.32 3.68
C HIS A 203 -3.83 5.14 2.71
N ASN A 204 -3.37 5.33 1.46
CA ASN A 204 -4.19 5.99 0.44
C ASN A 204 -5.43 5.15 0.08
N LEU A 205 -5.30 3.82 -0.03
CA LEU A 205 -6.41 2.91 -0.26
C LEU A 205 -7.41 2.91 0.90
N LYS A 206 -6.94 2.83 2.15
CA LYS A 206 -7.79 2.93 3.35
C LYS A 206 -8.55 4.25 3.37
N ALA A 207 -7.86 5.38 3.16
CA ALA A 207 -8.48 6.69 3.16
C ALA A 207 -9.55 6.82 2.07
N ARG A 208 -9.27 6.31 0.87
CA ARG A 208 -10.20 6.27 -0.27
C ARG A 208 -11.44 5.43 0.06
N ALA A 209 -11.26 4.21 0.54
CA ALA A 209 -12.34 3.30 0.89
C ALA A 209 -13.26 3.91 1.98
N LEU A 210 -12.67 4.51 3.02
CA LEU A 210 -13.43 5.18 4.07
C LEU A 210 -14.22 6.40 3.56
N GLN A 211 -13.66 7.17 2.61
CA GLN A 211 -14.38 8.28 1.96
C GLN A 211 -15.55 7.80 1.10
N GLU A 212 -15.40 6.64 0.44
CA GLU A 212 -16.45 5.99 -0.35
C GLU A 212 -17.50 5.26 0.51
N GLY A 213 -17.23 5.08 1.81
CA GLY A 213 -18.07 4.28 2.71
C GLY A 213 -17.95 2.76 2.46
N ASP A 214 -16.91 2.33 1.75
CA ASP A 214 -16.64 0.92 1.45
C ASP A 214 -15.87 0.28 2.61
N GLU A 215 -16.63 -0.27 3.56
CA GLU A 215 -16.12 -0.89 4.77
C GLU A 215 -15.30 -2.16 4.46
N ASP A 216 -15.68 -2.94 3.45
CA ASP A 216 -14.95 -4.15 3.06
C ASP A 216 -13.56 -3.83 2.50
N ARG A 217 -13.45 -2.83 1.60
CA ARG A 217 -12.14 -2.38 1.10
C ARG A 217 -11.29 -1.77 2.21
N ALA A 218 -11.90 -1.00 3.10
CA ALA A 218 -11.19 -0.44 4.25
C ALA A 218 -10.62 -1.56 5.15
N SER A 219 -11.41 -2.60 5.40
CA SER A 219 -11.00 -3.78 6.18
C SER A 219 -9.79 -4.48 5.54
N ARG A 220 -9.88 -4.78 4.24
CA ARG A 220 -8.75 -5.41 3.51
C ARG A 220 -7.48 -4.56 3.56
N ALA A 221 -7.59 -3.24 3.40
CA ALA A 221 -6.45 -2.35 3.49
C ALA A 221 -5.81 -2.33 4.89
N ILE A 222 -6.63 -2.38 5.96
CA ILE A 222 -6.14 -2.46 7.34
C ILE A 222 -5.45 -3.80 7.62
N ASP A 223 -5.99 -4.91 7.12
CA ASP A 223 -5.35 -6.22 7.29
C ASP A 223 -3.98 -6.28 6.59
N PHE A 224 -3.84 -5.71 5.39
CA PHE A 224 -2.53 -5.55 4.75
C PHE A 224 -1.59 -4.63 5.53
N LEU A 225 -2.10 -3.55 6.14
CA LEU A 225 -1.29 -2.66 6.98
C LEU A 225 -0.77 -3.39 8.23
N LEU A 226 -1.62 -4.22 8.86
CA LEU A 226 -1.24 -5.03 10.00
C LEU A 226 -0.33 -6.20 9.62
N ALA A 227 -0.39 -6.71 8.39
CA ALA A 227 0.62 -7.62 7.85
C ALA A 227 2.00 -6.96 7.73
N LEU A 228 2.06 -5.66 7.40
CA LEU A 228 3.33 -4.91 7.37
C LEU A 228 3.87 -4.58 8.77
N TYR A 229 2.97 -4.16 9.66
CA TYR A 229 3.28 -3.68 11.01
C TYR A 229 2.23 -4.21 12.00
N PRO A 230 2.38 -5.45 12.51
CA PRO A 230 1.42 -6.08 13.41
C PRO A 230 1.18 -5.35 14.73
N TRP A 231 2.10 -4.45 15.10
CA TRP A 231 2.08 -3.65 16.32
C TRP A 231 1.54 -2.23 16.11
N ASP A 232 1.04 -1.88 14.92
CA ASP A 232 0.47 -0.57 14.67
C ASP A 232 -0.88 -0.42 15.41
N LEU A 233 -0.82 0.23 16.57
CA LEU A 233 -1.98 0.41 17.44
C LEU A 233 -3.08 1.26 16.81
N ASP A 234 -2.74 2.19 15.91
CA ASP A 234 -3.76 3.00 15.25
C ASP A 234 -4.55 2.14 14.24
N GLU A 235 -3.87 1.23 13.54
CA GLU A 235 -4.51 0.27 12.63
C GLU A 235 -5.28 -0.83 13.39
N ILE A 236 -4.78 -1.28 14.55
CA ILE A 236 -5.53 -2.20 15.44
C ILE A 236 -6.83 -1.53 15.92
N ARG A 237 -6.77 -0.27 16.34
CA ARG A 237 -7.97 0.49 16.71
C ARG A 237 -8.94 0.59 15.54
N ASP A 238 -8.46 1.00 14.37
CA ASP A 238 -9.30 1.19 13.19
C ASP A 238 -9.98 -0.13 12.78
N ARG A 239 -9.27 -1.27 12.83
CA ARG A 239 -9.85 -2.59 12.60
C ARG A 239 -10.92 -2.92 13.64
N GLY A 240 -10.65 -2.70 14.92
CA GLY A 240 -11.60 -2.98 15.99
C GLY A 240 -12.90 -2.16 15.84
N MET A 241 -12.79 -0.88 15.48
CA MET A 241 -13.95 -0.01 15.22
C MET A 241 -14.73 -0.44 13.97
N LEU A 242 -14.05 -0.95 12.94
CA LEU A 242 -14.70 -1.45 11.73
C LEU A 242 -15.42 -2.77 11.99
N ARG A 243 -14.77 -3.71 12.68
CA ARG A 243 -15.33 -4.99 13.12
C ARG A 243 -16.57 -4.81 13.98
N GLU A 244 -16.59 -3.80 14.85
CA GLU A 244 -17.78 -3.47 15.65
C GLU A 244 -18.98 -3.10 14.77
N ARG A 245 -18.77 -2.26 13.75
CA ARG A 245 -19.82 -1.89 12.77
C ARG A 245 -20.29 -3.06 11.94
N LEU A 246 -19.40 -3.99 11.60
CA LEU A 246 -19.71 -5.23 10.88
C LEU A 246 -20.36 -6.31 11.76
N GLY A 247 -20.50 -6.09 13.07
CA GLY A 247 -21.11 -7.03 14.02
C GLY A 247 -20.16 -8.13 14.52
N GLU A 248 -18.86 -8.06 14.22
CA GLU A 248 -17.83 -8.99 14.69
C GLU A 248 -17.38 -8.67 16.12
N LEU A 249 -18.32 -8.74 17.07
CA LEU A 249 -18.18 -8.14 18.41
C LEU A 249 -16.98 -8.65 19.21
N ASN A 250 -16.69 -9.96 19.18
CA ASN A 250 -15.58 -10.56 19.93
C ASN A 250 -14.21 -10.14 19.36
N SER A 251 -14.09 -10.14 18.03
CA SER A 251 -12.88 -9.69 17.33
C SER A 251 -12.65 -8.20 17.54
N ALA A 252 -13.71 -7.40 17.46
CA ALA A 252 -13.68 -5.98 17.76
C ALA A 252 -13.22 -5.70 19.20
N LEU A 253 -13.81 -6.42 20.18
CA LEU A 253 -13.44 -6.27 21.58
C LEU A 253 -11.95 -6.57 21.81
N THR A 254 -11.43 -7.64 21.21
CA THR A 254 -10.02 -8.03 21.31
C THR A 254 -9.09 -6.91 20.83
N ASP A 255 -9.34 -6.39 19.63
CA ASP A 255 -8.53 -5.30 19.04
C ASP A 255 -8.60 -4.01 19.90
N LEU A 256 -9.81 -3.61 20.31
CA LEU A 256 -10.00 -2.35 21.05
C LEU A 256 -9.47 -2.42 22.49
N GLU A 257 -9.53 -3.59 23.14
CA GLU A 257 -8.90 -3.79 24.45
C GLU A 257 -7.38 -3.67 24.38
N GLN A 258 -6.77 -4.24 23.34
CA GLN A 258 -5.35 -4.09 23.08
C GLN A 258 -4.98 -2.63 22.89
N TYR A 259 -5.75 -1.88 22.09
CA TYR A 259 -5.53 -0.44 21.90
C TYR A 259 -5.59 0.32 23.23
N VAL A 260 -6.67 0.15 24.00
CA VAL A 260 -6.86 0.86 25.28
C VAL A 260 -5.75 0.55 26.27
N ARG A 261 -5.28 -0.71 26.30
CA ARG A 261 -4.18 -1.13 27.17
C ARG A 261 -2.86 -0.43 26.86
N TYR A 262 -2.50 -0.31 25.59
CA TYR A 262 -1.18 0.21 25.17
C TYR A 262 -1.18 1.71 24.81
N ARG A 263 -2.35 2.34 24.69
CA ARG A 263 -2.52 3.78 24.40
C ARG A 263 -3.44 4.49 25.41
N PRO A 264 -3.22 4.39 26.74
CA PRO A 264 -4.12 4.96 27.76
C PRO A 264 -4.20 6.49 27.74
N SER A 265 -3.30 7.18 27.02
CA SER A 265 -3.27 8.64 26.90
C SER A 265 -3.58 9.14 25.48
N ALA A 266 -4.18 8.30 24.63
CA ALA A 266 -4.64 8.74 23.31
C ALA A 266 -5.76 9.78 23.43
N ARG A 267 -5.91 10.64 22.42
CA ARG A 267 -6.93 11.71 22.45
C ARG A 267 -8.37 11.17 22.42
N ASP A 268 -8.54 10.04 21.75
CA ASP A 268 -9.77 9.28 21.53
C ASP A 268 -10.00 8.17 22.57
N ILE A 269 -9.14 8.05 23.58
CA ILE A 269 -9.16 6.92 24.52
C ILE A 269 -10.50 6.78 25.26
N HIS A 270 -11.14 7.90 25.60
CA HIS A 270 -12.44 7.88 26.29
C HIS A 270 -13.53 7.26 25.41
N THR A 271 -13.57 7.64 24.13
CA THR A 271 -14.51 7.09 23.15
C THR A 271 -14.29 5.60 22.94
N VAL A 272 -13.02 5.18 22.73
CA VAL A 272 -12.72 3.76 22.50
C VAL A 272 -13.01 2.92 23.76
N ALA A 273 -12.70 3.42 24.95
CA ALA A 273 -13.01 2.74 26.21
C ALA A 273 -14.52 2.63 26.49
N GLU A 274 -15.34 3.56 25.99
CA GLU A 274 -16.79 3.45 26.02
C GLU A 274 -17.29 2.33 25.10
N THR A 275 -16.75 2.23 23.89
CA THR A 275 -17.04 1.12 22.96
C THR A 275 -16.68 -0.22 23.59
N VAL A 276 -15.49 -0.37 24.18
CA VAL A 276 -15.07 -1.59 24.90
C VAL A 276 -16.06 -1.94 26.02
N ARG A 277 -16.48 -0.97 26.84
CA ARG A 277 -17.48 -1.20 27.89
C ARG A 277 -18.83 -1.63 27.34
N SER A 278 -19.23 -1.09 26.18
CA SER A 278 -20.46 -1.48 25.50
C SER A 278 -20.38 -2.91 24.99
N LEU A 279 -19.31 -3.25 24.27
CA LEU A 279 -19.07 -4.58 23.72
C LEU A 279 -19.02 -5.66 24.80
N ARG A 280 -18.37 -5.40 25.94
CA ARG A 280 -18.34 -6.34 27.07
C ARG A 280 -19.73 -6.67 27.62
N ARG A 281 -20.65 -5.70 27.67
CA ARG A 281 -22.02 -5.96 28.12
C ARG A 281 -22.73 -6.91 27.15
N HIS A 282 -22.61 -6.65 25.85
CA HIS A 282 -23.21 -7.51 24.81
C HIS A 282 -22.61 -8.91 24.76
N ALA A 283 -21.30 -9.05 24.98
CA ALA A 283 -20.61 -10.35 25.03
C ALA A 283 -20.99 -11.18 26.27
N VAL A 284 -21.40 -10.53 27.37
CA VAL A 284 -21.89 -11.22 28.58
C VAL A 284 -23.36 -11.66 28.43
N ASP A 285 -24.13 -10.98 27.58
CA ASP A 285 -25.55 -11.27 27.34
C ASP A 285 -25.79 -12.32 26.23
N GLN A 286 -24.77 -12.71 25.46
CA GLN A 286 -24.84 -13.85 24.54
C GLN A 286 -24.40 -15.13 25.28
N PRO A 287 -25.25 -16.19 25.37
CA PRO A 287 -24.80 -17.48 25.88
C PRO A 287 -23.67 -18.01 24.98
N PRO A 288 -22.66 -18.71 25.53
CA PRO A 288 -21.64 -19.34 24.71
C PRO A 288 -22.33 -20.29 23.72
N ASP A 289 -21.99 -20.17 22.44
CA ASP A 289 -22.54 -21.02 21.37
C ASP A 289 -22.55 -22.49 21.84
N GLU A 290 -23.77 -23.05 21.91
CA GLU A 290 -23.93 -24.50 22.01
C GLU A 290 -23.28 -25.11 20.78
N PHE A 291 -22.08 -25.66 20.97
CA PHE A 291 -21.58 -26.72 20.12
C PHE A 291 -22.69 -27.77 20.04
N THR A 292 -23.37 -27.84 18.89
CA THR A 292 -24.26 -28.95 18.54
C THR A 292 -23.41 -30.19 18.31
N ASP A 293 -22.91 -30.77 19.40
CA ASP A 293 -22.52 -32.16 19.47
C ASP A 293 -23.71 -32.97 20.00
N SER A 294 -24.56 -33.39 19.08
CA SER A 294 -25.46 -34.53 19.28
C SER A 294 -25.73 -35.06 17.87
N GLY A 295 -25.15 -36.17 17.45
CA GLY A 295 -25.03 -37.41 18.19
C GLY A 295 -25.73 -38.42 17.30
N TYR A 296 -24.94 -39.29 16.67
CA TYR A 296 -25.41 -40.41 15.89
C TYR A 296 -26.43 -41.19 16.73
N GLY A 297 -27.69 -41.18 16.30
CA GLY A 297 -28.73 -42.02 16.88
C GLY A 297 -28.41 -43.49 16.60
N GLU A 298 -28.10 -44.22 17.67
CA GLU A 298 -28.19 -45.67 17.69
C GLU A 298 -29.61 -46.10 17.32
N SER A 299 -29.72 -46.93 16.29
CA SER A 299 -30.94 -47.64 15.92
C SER A 299 -30.73 -49.13 16.18
N ASP A 300 -31.19 -49.59 17.34
CA ASP A 300 -31.48 -50.99 17.67
C ASP A 300 -32.80 -50.95 18.48
N GLY A 301 -33.84 -51.75 18.25
CA GLY A 301 -34.05 -52.88 17.36
C GLY A 301 -35.47 -53.43 17.56
N ASP A 302 -35.69 -54.62 17.01
CA ASP A 302 -36.87 -55.51 17.11
C ASP A 302 -38.20 -55.02 16.49
N GLY A 303 -38.90 -55.78 15.66
CA GLY A 303 -38.81 -57.19 15.28
C GLY A 303 -40.24 -57.69 15.01
N ASP A 304 -40.46 -58.40 13.91
CA ASP A 304 -41.61 -59.31 13.80
C ASP A 304 -41.31 -60.45 12.79
N PRO A 305 -41.43 -61.73 13.19
CA PRO A 305 -41.20 -62.88 12.33
C PRO A 305 -42.51 -63.52 11.82
N ARG A 306 -42.37 -64.27 10.70
CA ARG A 306 -43.34 -65.19 10.05
C ARG A 306 -44.32 -64.49 9.09
N ALA A 307 -44.67 -65.02 7.92
CA ALA A 307 -44.49 -66.32 7.28
C ALA A 307 -44.31 -66.13 5.75
#